data_AF-A0A960F752-F1
#
_entry.id   AF-A0A960F752-F1
#
_cell.length_a   1.000
_cell.length_b   1.000
_cell.length_c   1.000
_cell.angle_alpha   90.00
_cell.angle_beta   90.00
_cell.angle_gamma   90.00
#
_symmetry.space_group_name_H-M   'P 1'
#
loop_
_entity.id
_entity.type
_entity.pdbx_description
1 polymer ?
#
loop_
_entity_poly.entity_id
_entity_poly.type
_entity_poly.pdbx_seq_one_letter_code
_entity_poly.pdbx_strand_id
1 'polypeptide(L)'
;MDTASGSPNTNSGQGEAAHKLLKMKEVAPEMRVSTSKCYELAHEYLNSGGTSGLPVLRFGTCMRVPRWALDVLITTGRVVRLADAPVPNDGIDRAS
;
A
#
# COMPACT_ATOMS: atom_id res chain seq x y z
N MET A 1 -41.56 -25.59 -12.77
CA MET A 1 -40.42 -25.92 -13.66
C MET A 1 -39.55 -24.69 -13.65
N ASP A 2 -38.77 -24.56 -12.60
CA ASP A 2 -38.19 -23.30 -12.16
C ASP A 2 -36.72 -23.25 -12.56
N THR A 3 -36.38 -22.21 -13.29
CA THR A 3 -35.10 -21.94 -13.90
C THR A 3 -34.07 -21.66 -12.81
N ALA A 4 -33.15 -22.58 -12.53
CA ALA A 4 -31.97 -22.32 -11.72
C ALA A 4 -30.96 -21.51 -12.54
N SER A 5 -31.15 -20.19 -12.63
CA SER A 5 -30.10 -19.26 -13.01
C SER A 5 -29.15 -19.07 -11.84
N GLY A 6 -28.16 -19.96 -11.73
CA GLY A 6 -27.00 -19.73 -10.88
C GLY A 6 -26.13 -18.64 -11.49
N SER A 7 -26.24 -17.42 -10.98
CA SER A 7 -25.32 -16.33 -11.32
C SER A 7 -23.90 -16.70 -10.86
N PRO A 8 -22.87 -16.63 -11.73
CA PRO A 8 -21.50 -16.81 -11.28
C PRO A 8 -21.09 -15.56 -10.49
N ASN A 9 -20.83 -15.74 -9.19
CA ASN A 9 -20.35 -14.69 -8.31
C ASN A 9 -18.89 -14.37 -8.67
N THR A 10 -18.67 -13.43 -9.59
CA THR A 10 -17.35 -12.88 -9.93
C THR A 10 -16.89 -11.91 -8.85
N ASN A 11 -16.51 -12.42 -7.67
CA ASN A 11 -15.78 -11.63 -6.68
C ASN A 11 -14.26 -11.63 -6.96
N SER A 12 -13.88 -11.49 -8.24
CA SER A 12 -12.50 -11.55 -8.72
C SER A 12 -11.83 -10.17 -8.85
N GLY A 13 -12.39 -9.12 -8.24
CA GLY A 13 -11.86 -7.75 -8.34
C GLY A 13 -11.34 -7.14 -7.03
N GLN A 14 -11.54 -7.77 -5.87
CA GLN A 14 -11.24 -7.15 -4.57
C GLN A 14 -9.87 -7.52 -3.99
N GLY A 15 -9.19 -8.57 -4.49
CA GLY A 15 -7.86 -8.96 -4.01
C GLY A 15 -6.69 -8.25 -4.69
N GLU A 16 -6.83 -7.82 -5.94
CA GLU A 16 -5.72 -7.29 -6.76
C GLU A 16 -5.35 -5.84 -6.40
N ALA A 17 -6.33 -5.05 -5.95
CA ALA A 17 -6.11 -3.66 -5.53
C ALA A 17 -5.54 -3.52 -4.10
N ALA A 18 -5.67 -4.56 -3.26
CA ALA A 18 -5.31 -4.50 -1.84
C ALA A 18 -3.80 -4.31 -1.59
N HIS A 19 -2.95 -4.72 -2.55
CA HIS A 19 -1.50 -4.73 -2.39
C HIS A 19 -0.76 -3.91 -3.45
N LYS A 20 -1.41 -2.88 -4.02
CA LYS A 20 -0.76 -2.01 -5.02
C LYS A 20 0.43 -1.26 -4.41
N LEU A 21 1.59 -1.37 -5.07
CA LEU A 21 2.82 -0.65 -4.75
C LEU A 21 3.12 0.43 -5.79
N LEU A 22 3.24 1.67 -5.35
CA LEU A 22 3.51 2.85 -6.18
C LEU A 22 5.00 3.17 -6.23
N LYS A 23 5.48 3.67 -7.37
CA LYS A 23 6.80 4.29 -7.52
C LYS A 23 6.74 5.74 -7.08
N MET A 24 7.88 6.33 -6.72
CA MET A 24 7.95 7.75 -6.32
C MET A 24 7.37 8.72 -7.35
N LYS A 25 7.55 8.44 -8.65
CA LYS A 25 6.96 9.23 -9.74
C LYS A 25 5.43 9.18 -9.81
N GLU A 26 4.81 8.14 -9.24
CA GLU A 26 3.35 7.99 -9.16
C GLU A 26 2.82 8.66 -7.88
N VAL A 27 3.60 8.64 -6.79
CA VAL A 27 3.26 9.26 -5.50
C VAL A 27 3.33 10.78 -5.55
N ALA A 28 4.35 11.33 -6.20
CA ALA A 28 4.58 12.77 -6.30
C ALA A 28 3.37 13.59 -6.80
N PRO A 29 2.70 13.22 -7.92
CA PRO A 29 1.49 13.92 -8.35
C PRO A 29 0.31 13.73 -7.40
N GLU A 30 0.16 12.56 -6.75
CA GLU A 30 -0.92 12.33 -5.78
C GLU A 30 -0.79 13.26 -4.56
N MET A 31 0.44 13.47 -4.08
CA MET A 31 0.73 14.38 -2.96
C MET A 31 0.91 15.85 -3.39
N ARG A 32 0.93 16.14 -4.69
CA ARG A 32 1.25 17.45 -5.27
C ARG A 32 2.59 18.04 -4.80
N VAL A 33 3.62 17.20 -4.70
CA VAL A 33 4.99 17.61 -4.35
C VAL A 33 5.98 17.17 -5.42
N SER A 34 7.21 17.70 -5.36
CA SER A 34 8.27 17.26 -6.26
C SER A 34 8.70 15.81 -5.94
N THR A 35 9.19 15.10 -6.96
CA THR A 35 9.75 13.76 -6.77
C THR A 35 10.94 13.78 -5.80
N SER A 36 11.77 14.82 -5.85
CA SER A 36 12.88 15.00 -4.90
C SER A 36 12.37 15.08 -3.47
N LYS A 37 11.27 15.81 -3.24
CA LYS A 37 10.66 15.90 -1.91
C LYS A 37 10.11 14.55 -1.42
N CYS A 38 9.56 13.73 -2.32
CA CYS A 38 9.16 12.36 -1.98
C CYS A 38 10.33 11.51 -1.51
N TYR A 39 11.50 11.62 -2.16
CA TYR A 39 12.71 10.91 -1.73
C TYR A 39 13.20 11.39 -0.36
N GLU A 40 13.22 12.69 -0.09
CA GLU A 40 13.55 13.23 1.23
C GLU A 40 12.65 12.63 2.32
N LEU A 41 11.33 12.65 2.11
CA LEU A 41 10.35 12.11 3.05
C LEU A 41 10.48 10.58 3.20
N ALA A 42 10.84 9.87 2.13
CA ALA A 42 11.09 8.43 2.19
C ALA A 42 12.33 8.11 3.03
N HIS A 43 13.39 8.91 2.92
CA HIS A 43 14.57 8.78 3.77
C HIS A 43 14.26 9.10 5.24
N GLU A 44 13.46 10.14 5.49
CA GLU A 44 12.98 10.46 6.84
C GLU A 44 12.21 9.30 7.48
N TYR A 45 11.35 8.63 6.70
CA TYR A 45 10.62 7.45 7.17
C TYR A 45 11.54 6.29 7.55
N LEU A 46 12.55 6.00 6.73
CA LEU A 46 13.51 4.94 7.04
C LEU A 46 14.38 5.29 8.25
N ASN A 47 14.83 6.55 8.35
CA ASN A 47 15.72 7.00 9.42
C ASN A 47 15.01 7.11 10.78
N SER A 48 13.70 7.41 10.78
CA SER A 48 12.90 7.53 11.99
C SER A 48 12.31 6.20 12.49
N GLY A 49 12.56 5.09 11.78
CA GLY A 49 11.95 3.80 12.12
C GLY A 49 10.44 3.75 11.85
N GLY A 50 9.98 4.57 10.90
CA GLY A 50 8.60 4.60 10.42
C GLY A 50 7.65 5.52 11.18
N THR A 51 8.15 6.49 11.94
CA THR A 51 7.33 7.41 12.74
C THR A 51 7.08 8.77 12.09
N SER A 52 7.82 9.10 11.02
CA SER A 52 7.72 10.38 10.30
C SER A 52 7.99 10.19 8.80
N GLY A 53 7.70 11.18 7.95
CA GLY A 53 7.96 11.09 6.51
C GLY A 53 6.95 10.27 5.70
N LEU A 54 7.41 9.71 4.57
CA LEU A 54 6.59 8.99 3.58
C LEU A 54 6.72 7.46 3.76
N PRO A 55 5.62 6.73 4.04
CA PRO A 55 5.67 5.29 4.29
C PRO A 55 6.18 4.53 3.07
N VAL A 56 7.32 3.87 3.21
CA VAL A 56 8.04 3.25 2.09
C VAL A 56 8.59 1.88 2.46
N LEU A 57 8.53 0.96 1.49
CA LEU A 57 9.24 -0.31 1.48
C LEU A 57 10.50 -0.18 0.62
N ARG A 58 11.63 -0.68 1.15
CA ARG A 58 12.91 -0.67 0.45
C ARG A 58 13.28 -2.09 -0.01
N PHE A 59 13.39 -2.26 -1.32
CA PHE A 59 13.86 -3.47 -1.99
C PHE A 59 15.23 -3.20 -2.62
N GLY A 60 16.28 -3.26 -1.79
CA GLY A 60 17.64 -2.89 -2.21
C GLY A 60 17.72 -1.43 -2.67
N THR A 61 17.93 -1.20 -3.96
CA THR A 61 18.00 0.14 -4.58
C THR A 61 16.62 0.72 -4.92
N CYS A 62 15.57 -0.10 -4.88
CA CYS A 62 14.22 0.31 -5.22
C CYS A 62 13.41 0.72 -3.99
N MET A 63 12.64 1.80 -4.12
CA MET A 63 11.64 2.22 -3.13
C MET A 63 10.24 2.06 -3.71
N ARG A 64 9.30 1.60 -2.87
CA ARG A 64 7.89 1.46 -3.21
C ARG A 64 7.01 1.95 -2.07
N VAL A 65 5.96 2.68 -2.39
CA VAL A 65 4.99 3.17 -1.43
C VAL A 65 3.74 2.30 -1.53
N PRO A 66 3.32 1.62 -0.46
CA PRO A 66 2.04 0.92 -0.46
C PRO A 66 0.89 1.91 -0.63
N ARG A 67 0.00 1.65 -1.59
CA ARG A 67 -1.13 2.54 -1.91
C ARG A 67 -1.97 2.84 -0.66
N TRP A 68 -2.32 1.80 0.09
CA TRP A 68 -3.11 1.93 1.31
C TRP A 68 -2.46 2.84 2.37
N ALA A 69 -1.14 2.80 2.51
CA ALA A 69 -0.42 3.62 3.48
C ALA A 69 -0.34 5.08 3.04
N LEU A 70 -0.20 5.31 1.72
CA LEU A 70 -0.30 6.65 1.15
C LEU A 70 -1.69 7.23 1.35
N ASP A 71 -2.75 6.47 1.08
CA ASP A 71 -4.14 6.90 1.26
C ASP A 71 -4.37 7.35 2.71
N VAL A 72 -3.91 6.59 3.71
CA VAL A 72 -3.99 7.00 5.12
C VAL A 72 -3.23 8.31 5.38
N LEU A 73 -2.00 8.45 4.87
CA LEU A 73 -1.21 9.65 5.06
C LEU A 73 -1.89 10.89 4.44
N ILE A 74 -2.34 10.82 3.19
CA ILE A 74 -2.90 11.99 2.50
C ILE A 74 -4.29 12.38 3.02
N THR A 75 -5.07 11.42 3.53
CA THR A 75 -6.43 11.68 4.02
C THR A 75 -6.46 12.07 5.50
N THR A 76 -5.51 11.58 6.31
CA THR A 76 -5.53 11.78 7.77
C THR A 76 -4.33 12.55 8.32
N GLY A 77 -3.27 12.72 7.52
CA GLY A 77 -1.99 13.28 7.96
C GLY A 77 -1.16 12.33 8.83
N ARG A 78 -1.64 11.10 9.09
CA ARG A 78 -0.94 10.14 9.95
C ARG A 78 0.04 9.28 9.16
N VAL A 79 1.26 9.18 9.67
CA VAL A 79 2.25 8.25 9.14
C VAL A 79 1.96 6.85 9.63
N VAL A 80 1.79 5.92 8.69
CA VAL A 80 1.60 4.51 9.01
C VAL A 80 2.95 3.85 9.24
N ARG A 81 3.11 3.21 10.40
CA ARG A 81 4.25 2.33 10.67
C ARG A 81 4.01 0.95 10.05
N LEU A 82 4.59 0.73 8.88
CA LEU A 82 4.43 -0.49 8.08
C LEU A 82 4.82 -1.78 8.84
N ALA A 83 5.74 -1.69 9.81
CA ALA A 83 6.16 -2.84 10.62
C ALA A 83 5.05 -3.34 11.56
N ASP A 84 4.10 -2.48 11.93
CA ASP A 84 3.00 -2.82 12.84
C ASP A 84 1.70 -3.09 12.06
N ALA A 85 1.76 -3.07 10.72
CA ALA A 85 0.59 -3.27 9.88
C ALA A 85 0.04 -4.69 10.12
N PRO A 86 -1.26 -4.83 10.45
CA PRO A 86 -1.84 -6.15 10.63
C PRO A 86 -1.79 -6.91 9.30
N VAL A 87 -1.16 -8.07 9.30
CA VAL A 87 -1.21 -8.99 8.16
C VAL A 87 -2.54 -9.77 8.23
N PRO A 88 -3.40 -9.68 7.21
CA PRO A 88 -4.53 -10.59 7.13
C PRO A 88 -3.98 -12.02 7.02
N ASN A 89 -4.34 -12.90 7.94
CA ASN A 89 -3.90 -14.30 7.92
C ASN A 89 -4.61 -15.15 6.85
N ASP A 90 -5.55 -14.58 6.10
CA ASP A 90 -6.27 -15.28 5.04
C ASP A 90 -5.29 -15.80 3.98
N GLY A 91 -5.05 -17.12 4.01
CA GLY A 91 -4.25 -17.82 3.00
C GLY A 91 -2.86 -18.29 3.44
N ILE A 92 -2.44 -18.07 4.69
CA ILE A 92 -1.20 -18.69 5.23
C ILE A 92 -1.35 -20.21 5.42
N ASP A 93 -2.60 -20.72 5.47
CA ASP A 93 -2.91 -22.14 5.62
C ASP A 93 -2.71 -23.01 4.35
N ARG A 94 -2.14 -22.49 3.26
CA ARG A 94 -1.95 -23.26 2.01
C ARG A 94 -0.63 -24.03 1.91
N ALA A 95 0.07 -24.24 3.01
CA ALA A 95 1.21 -25.16 3.07
C ALA A 95 1.29 -25.86 4.43
N SER A 96 0.54 -26.95 4.60
CA SER A 96 0.80 -27.99 5.59
C SER A 96 0.47 -29.35 4.99
#